data_AF-A0A972KFW7-F1
#
_entry.id   AF-A0A972KFW7-F1
#
_cell.length_a   1.000
_cell.length_b   1.000
_cell.length_c   1.000
_cell.angle_alpha   90.00
_cell.angle_beta   90.00
_cell.angle_gamma   90.00
#
_symmetry.space_group_name_H-M   'P 1'
#
loop_
_entity.id
_entity.type
_entity.pdbx_description
1 polymer ?
#
loop_
_entity_poly.entity_id
_entity_poly.type
_entity_poly.pdbx_seq_one_letter_code
_entity_poly.pdbx_strand_id
1 'polypeptide(L)'
;MEEALDIPIRVGLVLFLTVVLSSGCQRQSSPVVPAEQKRAFANVLYNQQLYRQAVAEYEDYLKNYNLDLREQANITYQIANIYFERLRDYENALAYYLRIKYLYPDSPLNTEVSKKIVACLERLQRSAEARQVMAQEAALVDEQKPQSRPEDVVAKIGQRTITLADLNDELRRLPDYMREQISQSRAAKVDFLKQYILQELLYDSAKRQGLDQDPEVIEGTFQAKKALMVQKLLEQEIQQRANLDRYTNKDVELYYRAHREKYAEKDEQGNIKRIPPFHEIAERVAQDFIREKQQEAYQQLVDRLMKAEQVVIYEDRIPE
;
A
#
# COMPACT_ATOMS: atom_id res chain seq x y z
N MET A 1 -13.07 15.21 -115.00
CA MET A 1 -11.81 15.71 -114.40
C MET A 1 -12.25 16.62 -113.28
N GLU A 2 -12.04 16.35 -112.01
CA GLU A 2 -11.16 15.39 -111.35
C GLU A 2 -11.70 15.23 -109.91
N GLU A 3 -11.53 14.00 -109.40
CA GLU A 3 -11.60 13.50 -108.03
C GLU A 3 -11.17 14.50 -106.92
N ALA A 4 -11.48 14.38 -105.62
CA ALA A 4 -12.21 13.42 -104.81
C ALA A 4 -12.24 13.90 -103.33
N LEU A 5 -13.02 13.16 -102.54
CA LEU A 5 -12.80 12.79 -101.12
C LEU A 5 -13.18 13.77 -99.97
N ASP A 6 -14.38 13.50 -99.46
CA ASP A 6 -14.68 12.93 -98.13
C ASP A 6 -14.37 13.65 -96.79
N ILE A 7 -15.50 14.03 -96.17
CA ILE A 7 -16.04 13.55 -94.88
C ILE A 7 -15.59 14.25 -93.57
N PRO A 8 -16.55 14.45 -92.62
CA PRO A 8 -16.56 15.55 -91.67
C PRO A 8 -16.19 15.10 -90.25
N ILE A 9 -15.85 16.04 -89.38
CA ILE A 9 -15.84 15.80 -87.93
C ILE A 9 -16.76 16.81 -87.24
N ARG A 10 -17.95 16.32 -86.91
CA ARG A 10 -18.89 16.94 -85.98
C ARG A 10 -18.41 16.72 -84.53
N VAL A 11 -18.30 17.83 -83.81
CA VAL A 11 -18.79 18.10 -82.45
C VAL A 11 -18.69 16.96 -81.42
N GLY A 12 -17.89 17.19 -80.38
CA GLY A 12 -17.97 16.50 -79.10
C GLY A 12 -17.50 17.41 -77.96
N LEU A 13 -18.43 18.17 -77.38
CA LEU A 13 -18.24 18.95 -76.16
C LEU A 13 -18.07 17.99 -74.98
N VAL A 14 -16.85 17.87 -74.44
CA VAL A 14 -16.57 17.05 -73.26
C VAL A 14 -16.33 17.96 -72.05
N LEU A 15 -17.26 17.88 -71.11
CA LEU A 15 -17.25 18.49 -69.80
C LEU A 15 -16.06 17.95 -68.99
N PHE A 16 -15.12 18.81 -68.61
CA PHE A 16 -13.98 18.44 -67.74
C PHE A 16 -14.46 18.37 -66.29
N LEU A 17 -14.88 17.18 -65.84
CA LEU A 17 -15.12 16.88 -64.43
C LEU A 17 -13.77 16.51 -63.79
N THR A 18 -13.07 17.50 -63.22
CA THR A 18 -11.84 17.25 -62.46
C THR A 18 -12.19 16.56 -61.15
N VAL A 19 -12.14 15.23 -61.13
CA VAL A 19 -12.10 14.44 -59.89
C VAL A 19 -10.71 14.62 -59.29
N VAL A 20 -10.60 15.46 -58.26
CA VAL A 20 -9.41 15.54 -57.41
C VAL A 20 -9.41 14.29 -56.52
N LEU A 21 -8.77 13.22 -56.99
CA LEU A 21 -8.39 12.09 -56.15
C LEU A 21 -7.24 12.54 -55.25
N SER A 22 -7.57 13.11 -54.10
CA SER A 22 -6.62 13.25 -53.01
C SER A 22 -6.36 11.86 -52.42
N SER A 23 -5.45 11.11 -53.06
CA SER A 23 -4.77 9.98 -52.45
C SER A 23 -3.91 10.51 -51.30
N GLY A 24 -4.55 10.74 -50.16
CA GLY A 24 -3.87 10.91 -48.89
C GLY A 24 -3.22 9.59 -48.51
N CYS A 25 -2.04 9.31 -49.07
CA CYS A 25 -1.12 8.34 -48.48
C CYS A 25 -0.71 8.89 -47.12
N GLN A 26 -1.48 8.54 -46.09
CA GLN A 26 -1.09 8.69 -44.70
C GLN A 26 0.08 7.72 -44.49
N ARG A 27 1.31 8.18 -44.81
CA ARG A 27 2.54 7.45 -44.48
C ARG A 27 2.64 7.45 -42.96
N GLN A 28 2.21 6.36 -42.34
CA GLN A 28 2.50 6.05 -40.97
C GLN A 28 4.00 5.77 -40.89
N SER A 29 4.79 6.78 -40.53
CA SER A 29 6.24 6.67 -40.45
C SER A 29 6.60 5.62 -39.41
N SER A 30 7.28 4.55 -39.82
CA SER A 30 7.78 3.54 -38.90
C SER A 30 8.77 4.16 -37.91
N PRO A 31 8.77 3.73 -36.62
CA PRO A 31 9.71 4.24 -35.63
C PRO A 31 11.17 4.08 -36.08
N VAL A 32 11.99 5.10 -35.84
CA VAL A 32 13.41 5.11 -36.23
C VAL A 32 14.24 4.09 -35.43
N VAL A 33 13.87 3.84 -34.18
CA VAL A 33 14.55 2.90 -33.27
C VAL A 33 13.79 1.58 -33.23
N PRO A 34 14.45 0.41 -33.33
CA PRO A 34 13.81 -0.90 -33.18
C PRO A 34 13.06 -1.06 -31.85
N ALA A 35 11.93 -1.77 -31.89
CA ALA A 35 11.05 -2.00 -30.74
C ALA A 35 11.80 -2.56 -29.52
N GLU A 36 12.62 -3.57 -29.74
CA GLU A 36 13.41 -4.21 -28.68
C GLU A 36 14.38 -3.22 -28.01
N GLN A 37 15.05 -2.39 -28.80
CA GLN A 37 15.99 -1.38 -28.29
C GLN A 37 15.27 -0.31 -27.46
N LYS A 38 14.09 0.11 -27.91
CA LYS A 38 13.25 1.06 -27.17
C LYS A 38 12.84 0.52 -25.80
N ARG A 39 12.34 -0.73 -25.75
CA ARG A 39 11.99 -1.41 -24.50
C ARG A 39 13.21 -1.62 -23.60
N ALA A 40 14.35 -2.00 -24.17
CA ALA A 40 15.59 -2.19 -23.42
C ALA A 40 16.07 -0.88 -22.78
N PHE A 41 15.94 0.24 -23.48
CA PHE A 41 16.28 1.55 -22.93
C PHE A 41 15.40 1.94 -21.72
N ALA A 42 14.09 1.68 -21.78
CA ALA A 42 13.20 1.87 -20.63
C ALA A 42 13.63 1.02 -19.41
N ASN A 43 14.03 -0.24 -19.62
CA ASN A 43 14.57 -1.10 -18.57
C ASN A 43 15.87 -0.54 -17.96
N VAL A 44 16.76 0.01 -18.79
CA VAL A 44 18.01 0.64 -18.32
C VAL A 44 17.71 1.82 -17.40
N LEU A 45 16.77 2.70 -17.79
CA LEU A 45 16.34 3.82 -16.97
C LEU A 45 15.75 3.36 -15.63
N TYR A 46 14.92 2.31 -15.64
CA TYR A 46 14.38 1.72 -14.42
C TYR A 46 15.48 1.21 -13.48
N ASN A 47 16.48 0.50 -14.01
CA ASN A 47 17.60 -0.04 -13.23
C ASN A 47 18.49 1.06 -12.64
N GLN A 48 18.58 2.21 -13.32
CA GLN A 48 19.24 3.42 -12.82
C GLN A 48 18.35 4.26 -11.89
N GLN A 49 17.19 3.72 -11.48
CA GLN A 49 16.22 4.36 -10.59
C GLN A 49 15.58 5.64 -11.15
N LEU A 50 15.68 5.87 -12.46
CA LEU A 50 15.06 6.98 -13.18
C LEU A 50 13.62 6.63 -13.55
N TYR A 51 12.79 6.40 -12.53
CA TYR A 51 11.47 5.77 -12.67
C TYR A 51 10.48 6.55 -13.54
N ARG A 52 10.42 7.88 -13.41
CA ARG A 52 9.51 8.70 -14.22
C ARG A 52 9.89 8.68 -15.69
N GLN A 53 11.20 8.73 -15.98
CA GLN A 53 11.73 8.65 -17.32
C GLN A 53 11.52 7.26 -17.92
N ALA A 54 11.70 6.20 -17.13
CA ALA A 54 11.40 4.83 -17.56
C ALA A 54 9.94 4.68 -17.96
N VAL A 55 8.99 5.21 -17.16
CA VAL A 55 7.56 5.22 -17.50
C VAL A 55 7.31 5.94 -18.82
N ALA A 56 7.87 7.13 -19.02
CA ALA A 56 7.70 7.89 -20.26
C ALA A 56 8.18 7.10 -21.50
N GLU A 57 9.29 6.36 -21.40
CA GLU A 57 9.78 5.51 -22.49
C GLU A 57 8.89 4.29 -22.75
N TYR A 58 8.32 3.67 -21.70
CA TYR A 58 7.33 2.60 -21.87
C TYR A 58 6.01 3.10 -22.46
N GLU A 59 5.55 4.30 -22.10
CA GLU A 59 4.37 4.93 -22.68
C GLU A 59 4.56 5.24 -24.17
N ASP A 60 5.72 5.79 -24.52
CA ASP A 60 6.11 6.01 -25.92
C ASP A 60 6.19 4.69 -26.70
N TYR A 61 6.73 3.64 -26.07
CA TYR A 61 6.76 2.29 -26.63
C TYR A 61 5.35 1.75 -26.92
N LEU A 62 4.42 1.86 -25.97
CA LEU A 62 3.02 1.46 -26.15
C LEU A 62 2.29 2.23 -27.26
N LYS A 63 2.65 3.50 -27.47
CA LYS A 63 1.95 4.39 -28.40
C LYS A 63 2.42 4.24 -29.85
N ASN A 64 3.73 4.08 -30.04
CA ASN A 64 4.34 4.24 -31.36
C ASN A 64 4.76 2.92 -32.02
N TYR A 65 4.67 1.80 -31.31
CA TYR A 65 5.09 0.48 -31.81
C TYR A 65 3.90 -0.45 -31.98
N ASN A 66 3.99 -1.34 -32.97
CA ASN A 66 2.99 -2.38 -33.20
C ASN A 66 3.28 -3.56 -32.26
N LEU A 67 2.49 -3.67 -31.19
CA LEU A 67 2.64 -4.68 -30.13
C LEU A 67 1.42 -5.58 -30.11
N ASP A 68 1.60 -6.87 -29.84
CA ASP A 68 0.47 -7.76 -29.58
C ASP A 68 -0.21 -7.42 -28.24
N LEU A 69 -1.44 -7.89 -28.05
CA LEU A 69 -2.23 -7.58 -26.85
C LEU A 69 -1.57 -8.05 -25.56
N ARG A 70 -0.80 -9.16 -25.60
CA ARG A 70 -0.10 -9.70 -24.44
C ARG A 70 1.05 -8.78 -24.05
N GLU A 71 1.85 -8.32 -25.01
CA GLU A 71 2.94 -7.38 -24.77
C GLU A 71 2.41 -6.03 -24.30
N GLN A 72 1.31 -5.53 -24.89
CA GLN A 72 0.66 -4.30 -24.41
C GLN A 72 0.23 -4.43 -22.94
N ALA A 73 -0.41 -5.53 -22.55
CA ALA A 73 -0.81 -5.78 -21.16
C ALA A 73 0.41 -5.87 -20.22
N ASN A 74 1.47 -6.55 -20.63
CA ASN A 74 2.71 -6.69 -19.84
C ASN A 74 3.41 -5.34 -19.60
N ILE A 75 3.53 -4.51 -20.63
CA ILE A 75 4.16 -3.18 -20.50
C ILE A 75 3.28 -2.25 -19.66
N THR A 76 1.96 -2.31 -19.86
CA THR A 76 0.99 -1.57 -19.01
C THR A 76 1.13 -1.99 -17.54
N TYR A 77 1.34 -3.27 -17.25
CA TYR A 77 1.56 -3.79 -15.90
C TYR A 77 2.90 -3.33 -15.30
N GLN A 78 3.97 -3.26 -16.11
CA GLN A 78 5.25 -2.72 -15.67
C GLN A 78 5.12 -1.24 -15.27
N ILE A 79 4.44 -0.42 -16.08
CA ILE A 79 4.17 0.98 -15.74
C ILE A 79 3.38 1.07 -14.42
N ALA A 80 2.32 0.28 -14.27
CA ALA A 80 1.51 0.25 -13.06
C ALA A 80 2.35 -0.08 -11.80
N ASN A 81 3.23 -1.09 -11.89
CA ASN A 81 4.11 -1.47 -10.79
C ASN A 81 5.17 -0.41 -10.46
N ILE A 82 5.69 0.31 -11.46
CA ILE A 82 6.61 1.42 -11.20
C ILE A 82 5.90 2.51 -10.38
N TYR A 83 4.67 2.87 -10.78
CA TYR A 83 3.87 3.81 -10.01
C TYR A 83 3.56 3.30 -8.60
N PHE A 84 3.16 2.03 -8.46
CA PHE A 84 2.77 1.45 -7.17
C PHE A 84 3.95 1.29 -6.20
N GLU A 85 5.04 0.69 -6.65
CA GLU A 85 6.13 0.22 -5.79
C GLU A 85 7.24 1.25 -5.62
N ARG A 86 7.57 1.97 -6.70
CA ARG A 86 8.72 2.90 -6.72
C ARG A 86 8.30 4.33 -6.45
N LEU A 87 7.28 4.82 -7.15
CA LEU A 87 6.81 6.19 -7.03
C LEU A 87 5.78 6.39 -5.91
N ARG A 88 5.13 5.30 -5.46
CA ARG A 88 4.01 5.32 -4.50
C ARG A 88 2.87 6.24 -4.92
N ASP A 89 2.69 6.39 -6.22
CA ASP A 89 1.63 7.17 -6.84
C ASP A 89 0.46 6.23 -7.15
N TYR A 90 -0.39 6.04 -6.15
CA TYR A 90 -1.43 5.03 -6.18
C TYR A 90 -2.59 5.40 -7.12
N GLU A 91 -2.76 6.68 -7.44
CA GLU A 91 -3.75 7.15 -8.41
C GLU A 91 -3.37 6.73 -9.83
N ASN A 92 -2.12 7.02 -10.23
CA ASN A 92 -1.62 6.59 -11.54
C ASN A 92 -1.48 5.07 -11.62
N ALA A 93 -1.02 4.41 -10.54
CA ALA A 93 -0.98 2.95 -10.49
C ALA A 93 -2.38 2.34 -10.73
N LEU A 94 -3.40 2.85 -10.03
CA LEU A 94 -4.79 2.41 -10.18
C LEU A 94 -5.28 2.59 -11.63
N ALA A 95 -5.02 3.75 -12.25
CA ALA A 95 -5.41 4.00 -13.63
C ALA A 95 -4.83 2.95 -14.59
N TYR A 96 -3.55 2.63 -14.45
CA TYR A 96 -2.88 1.63 -15.28
C TYR A 96 -3.35 0.19 -14.99
N TYR A 97 -3.61 -0.17 -13.73
CA TYR A 97 -4.20 -1.48 -13.43
C TYR A 97 -5.62 -1.63 -13.98
N LEU A 98 -6.46 -0.59 -13.86
CA LEU A 98 -7.81 -0.57 -14.47
C LEU A 98 -7.72 -0.69 -16.00
N ARG A 99 -6.75 -0.02 -16.62
CA ARG A 99 -6.50 -0.14 -18.07
C ARG A 99 -6.29 -1.60 -18.48
N ILE A 100 -5.57 -2.39 -17.68
CA ILE A 100 -5.40 -3.83 -17.97
C ILE A 100 -6.71 -4.57 -17.82
N LYS A 101 -7.41 -4.36 -16.70
CA LYS A 101 -8.67 -5.04 -16.39
C LYS A 101 -9.72 -4.88 -17.49
N TYR A 102 -9.85 -3.67 -18.04
CA TYR A 102 -10.91 -3.34 -18.98
C TYR A 102 -10.50 -3.40 -20.45
N LEU A 103 -9.23 -3.16 -20.79
CA LEU A 103 -8.78 -3.24 -22.20
C LEU A 103 -8.18 -4.60 -22.57
N TYR A 104 -7.73 -5.39 -21.59
CA TYR A 104 -7.15 -6.72 -21.80
C TYR A 104 -7.82 -7.76 -20.87
N PRO A 105 -9.14 -7.99 -20.98
CA PRO A 105 -9.90 -8.86 -20.07
C PRO A 105 -9.46 -10.34 -20.12
N ASP A 106 -8.88 -10.80 -21.24
CA ASP A 106 -8.36 -12.17 -21.38
C ASP A 106 -6.91 -12.33 -20.89
N SER A 107 -6.31 -11.26 -20.34
CA SER A 107 -4.94 -11.30 -19.84
C SER A 107 -4.82 -12.24 -18.62
N PRO A 108 -3.80 -13.11 -18.57
CA PRO A 108 -3.54 -13.95 -17.40
C PRO A 108 -3.14 -13.13 -16.16
N LEU A 109 -2.85 -11.83 -16.33
CA LEU A 109 -2.52 -10.92 -15.24
C LEU A 109 -3.74 -10.49 -14.42
N ASN A 110 -4.97 -10.72 -14.90
CA ASN A 110 -6.16 -10.11 -14.31
C ASN A 110 -6.37 -10.45 -12.84
N THR A 111 -6.08 -11.66 -12.40
CA THR A 111 -6.16 -12.05 -10.99
C THR A 111 -5.23 -11.21 -10.10
N GLU A 112 -3.99 -10.99 -10.54
CA GLU A 112 -3.02 -10.18 -9.80
C GLU A 112 -3.32 -8.67 -9.90
N VAL A 113 -3.77 -8.22 -11.07
CA VAL A 113 -4.21 -6.84 -11.29
C VAL A 113 -5.38 -6.48 -10.39
N SER A 114 -6.37 -7.35 -10.23
CA SER A 114 -7.50 -7.12 -9.32
C SER A 114 -7.04 -6.92 -7.87
N LYS A 115 -6.08 -7.73 -7.39
CA LYS A 115 -5.49 -7.55 -6.04
C LYS A 115 -4.78 -6.20 -5.93
N LYS A 116 -4.03 -5.80 -6.97
CA LYS A 116 -3.34 -4.51 -7.01
C LYS A 116 -4.32 -3.33 -7.07
N ILE A 117 -5.46 -3.46 -7.76
CA ILE A 117 -6.55 -2.46 -7.75
C ILE A 117 -7.08 -2.27 -6.34
N VAL A 118 -7.42 -3.35 -5.64
CA VAL A 118 -7.87 -3.30 -4.23
C VAL A 118 -6.81 -2.61 -3.37
N ALA A 119 -5.55 -3.01 -3.49
CA ALA A 119 -4.45 -2.43 -2.73
C ALA A 119 -4.23 -0.93 -3.01
N CYS A 120 -4.51 -0.46 -4.23
CA CYS A 120 -4.49 0.97 -4.56
C CYS A 120 -5.67 1.69 -3.91
N LEU A 121 -6.89 1.17 -4.07
CA LEU A 121 -8.10 1.76 -3.51
C LEU A 121 -8.03 1.89 -1.98
N GLU A 122 -7.51 0.88 -1.28
CA GLU A 122 -7.28 0.94 0.16
C GLU A 122 -6.30 2.05 0.56
N ARG A 123 -5.18 2.18 -0.16
CA ARG A 123 -4.18 3.23 0.09
C ARG A 123 -4.71 4.63 -0.21
N LEU A 124 -5.64 4.72 -1.16
CA LEU A 124 -6.39 5.94 -1.49
C LEU A 124 -7.60 6.17 -0.57
N GLN A 125 -7.82 5.33 0.44
CA GLN A 125 -8.96 5.42 1.37
C GLN A 125 -10.33 5.26 0.71
N ARG A 126 -10.37 4.62 -0.46
CA ARG A 126 -11.58 4.33 -1.25
C ARG A 126 -12.12 2.94 -0.92
N SER A 127 -12.37 2.70 0.38
CA SER A 127 -12.71 1.38 0.93
C SER A 127 -14.01 0.80 0.37
N ALA A 128 -15.00 1.63 0.01
CA ALA A 128 -16.24 1.17 -0.61
C ALA A 128 -15.99 0.51 -1.98
N GLU A 129 -15.16 1.14 -2.81
CA GLU A 129 -14.79 0.63 -4.12
C GLU A 129 -13.88 -0.59 -4.02
N ALA A 130 -12.94 -0.60 -3.07
CA ALA A 130 -12.12 -1.77 -2.77
C ALA A 130 -12.99 -3.00 -2.44
N ARG A 131 -14.03 -2.80 -1.61
CA ARG A 131 -15.01 -3.84 -1.27
C ARG A 131 -15.82 -4.30 -2.48
N GLN A 132 -16.22 -3.40 -3.37
CA GLN A 132 -16.93 -3.76 -4.59
C GLN A 132 -16.07 -4.62 -5.52
N VAL A 133 -14.81 -4.23 -5.75
CA VAL A 133 -13.88 -5.03 -6.56
C VAL A 133 -13.66 -6.39 -5.92
N MET A 134 -13.42 -6.47 -4.61
CA MET A 134 -13.31 -7.76 -3.92
C MET A 134 -14.57 -8.62 -4.04
N ALA A 135 -15.76 -8.04 -3.96
CA ALA A 135 -17.02 -8.77 -4.11
C ALA A 135 -17.21 -9.30 -5.54
N GLN A 136 -16.84 -8.51 -6.55
CA GLN A 136 -16.87 -8.94 -7.95
C GLN A 136 -15.89 -10.08 -8.21
N GLU A 137 -14.65 -9.97 -7.72
CA GLU A 137 -13.67 -11.05 -7.84
C GLU A 137 -14.11 -12.30 -7.07
N ALA A 138 -14.68 -12.15 -5.87
CA ALA A 138 -15.19 -13.27 -5.09
C ALA A 138 -16.33 -13.99 -5.82
N ALA A 139 -17.25 -13.26 -6.46
CA ALA A 139 -18.31 -13.84 -7.28
C ALA A 139 -17.74 -14.60 -8.51
N LEU A 140 -16.72 -14.06 -9.17
CA LEU A 140 -16.04 -14.71 -10.30
C LEU A 140 -15.24 -15.96 -9.86
N VAL A 141 -14.64 -15.92 -8.67
CA VAL A 141 -13.86 -17.02 -8.10
C VAL A 141 -14.75 -18.11 -7.52
N ASP A 142 -15.96 -17.81 -7.03
CA ASP A 142 -16.93 -18.81 -6.57
C ASP A 142 -17.40 -19.72 -7.73
N GLU A 143 -17.42 -19.19 -8.95
CA GLU A 143 -17.70 -19.96 -10.17
C GLU A 143 -16.51 -20.82 -10.64
N GLN A 144 -15.28 -20.59 -10.12
CA GLN A 144 -14.04 -21.16 -10.69
C GLN A 144 -13.06 -21.76 -9.66
N LYS A 145 -13.38 -21.80 -8.37
CA LYS A 145 -12.49 -22.41 -7.37
C LYS A 145 -12.41 -23.93 -7.55
N PRO A 146 -11.20 -24.53 -7.60
CA PRO A 146 -11.04 -25.94 -7.23
C PRO A 146 -11.59 -26.09 -5.81
N GLN A 147 -12.48 -27.06 -5.60
CA GLN A 147 -13.01 -27.35 -4.27
C GLN A 147 -11.85 -27.44 -3.27
N SER A 148 -11.82 -26.55 -2.28
CA SER A 148 -10.97 -26.73 -1.10
C SER A 148 -11.18 -28.15 -0.63
N ARG A 149 -10.10 -28.92 -0.43
CA ARG A 149 -10.28 -30.32 -0.09
C ARG A 149 -11.14 -30.38 1.19
N PRO A 150 -12.22 -31.18 1.22
CA PRO A 150 -13.17 -31.17 2.34
C PRO A 150 -12.51 -31.30 3.71
N GLU A 151 -11.37 -31.98 3.78
CA GLU A 151 -10.57 -32.20 4.99
C GLU A 151 -9.94 -30.94 5.62
N ASP A 152 -9.76 -29.84 4.89
CA ASP A 152 -9.12 -28.62 5.40
C ASP A 152 -10.14 -27.59 5.92
N VAL A 153 -11.43 -27.83 5.70
CA VAL A 153 -12.52 -26.93 6.10
C VAL A 153 -12.87 -27.15 7.56
N VAL A 154 -12.69 -26.12 8.38
CA VAL A 154 -12.98 -26.18 9.83
C VAL A 154 -14.33 -25.56 10.19
N ALA A 155 -14.87 -24.68 9.34
CA ALA A 155 -16.23 -24.14 9.49
C ALA A 155 -16.82 -23.61 8.18
N LYS A 156 -18.13 -23.38 8.16
CA LYS A 156 -18.87 -22.73 7.07
C LYS A 156 -19.80 -21.65 7.61
N ILE A 157 -19.84 -20.50 6.95
CA ILE A 157 -20.74 -19.37 7.23
C ILE A 157 -21.49 -19.04 5.93
N GLY A 158 -22.70 -19.55 5.78
CA GLY A 158 -23.43 -19.45 4.51
C GLY A 158 -22.63 -20.10 3.36
N GLN A 159 -22.24 -19.30 2.36
CA GLN A 159 -21.39 -19.75 1.25
C GLN A 159 -19.88 -19.61 1.55
N ARG A 160 -19.49 -18.88 2.59
CA ARG A 160 -18.08 -18.71 2.98
C ARG A 160 -17.58 -19.95 3.73
N THR A 161 -16.41 -20.46 3.37
CA THR A 161 -15.70 -21.50 4.13
C THR A 161 -14.57 -20.88 4.95
N ILE A 162 -14.34 -21.42 6.14
CA ILE A 162 -13.15 -21.12 6.96
C ILE A 162 -12.29 -22.38 6.94
N THR A 163 -11.04 -22.23 6.49
CA THR A 163 -10.07 -23.32 6.44
C THR A 163 -9.17 -23.32 7.66
N LEU A 164 -8.43 -24.42 7.86
CA LEU A 164 -7.43 -24.52 8.91
C LEU A 164 -6.32 -23.45 8.75
N ALA A 165 -5.98 -23.07 7.51
CA ALA A 165 -5.03 -21.99 7.24
C ALA A 165 -5.55 -20.65 7.75
N ASP A 166 -6.80 -20.30 7.44
CA ASP A 166 -7.42 -19.05 7.90
C ASP A 166 -7.44 -18.96 9.44
N LEU A 167 -7.77 -20.07 10.12
CA LEU A 167 -7.74 -20.15 11.58
C LEU A 167 -6.34 -19.91 12.16
N ASN A 168 -5.31 -20.50 11.54
CA ASN A 168 -3.93 -20.32 11.97
C ASN A 168 -3.43 -18.90 11.72
N ASP A 169 -3.89 -18.25 10.65
CA ASP A 169 -3.55 -16.86 10.34
C ASP A 169 -4.10 -15.91 11.39
N GLU A 170 -5.34 -16.13 11.85
CA GLU A 170 -5.95 -15.36 12.92
C GLU A 170 -5.24 -15.57 14.26
N LEU A 171 -4.84 -16.81 14.58
CA LEU A 171 -4.02 -17.10 15.77
C LEU A 171 -2.68 -16.35 15.78
N ARG A 172 -2.06 -16.14 14.61
CA ARG A 172 -0.79 -15.40 14.51
C ARG A 172 -0.93 -13.91 14.80
N ARG A 173 -2.13 -13.35 14.72
CA ARG A 173 -2.40 -11.94 15.05
C ARG A 173 -2.52 -11.69 16.55
N LEU A 174 -2.74 -12.74 17.35
CA LEU A 174 -2.79 -12.63 18.80
C LEU A 174 -1.38 -12.45 19.39
N PRO A 175 -1.25 -11.71 20.51
CA PRO A 175 -0.08 -11.75 21.39
C PRO A 175 0.37 -13.18 21.71
N ASP A 176 1.69 -13.37 21.79
CA ASP A 176 2.31 -14.71 21.86
C ASP A 176 1.80 -15.54 23.04
N TYR A 177 1.61 -14.94 24.22
CA TYR A 177 1.09 -15.65 25.40
C TYR A 177 -0.32 -16.24 25.19
N MET A 178 -1.21 -15.52 24.48
CA MET A 178 -2.54 -16.02 24.16
C MET A 178 -2.49 -17.10 23.08
N ARG A 179 -1.65 -16.89 22.06
CA ARG A 179 -1.46 -17.87 20.98
C ARG A 179 -0.94 -19.19 21.54
N GLU A 180 0.03 -19.16 22.43
CA GLU A 180 0.60 -20.34 23.08
C GLU A 180 -0.47 -21.10 23.86
N GLN A 181 -1.25 -20.41 24.70
CA GLN A 181 -2.33 -21.00 25.49
C GLN A 181 -3.40 -21.67 24.62
N ILE A 182 -3.86 -21.00 23.56
CA ILE A 182 -4.89 -21.53 22.65
C ILE A 182 -4.33 -22.72 21.84
N SER A 183 -3.05 -22.68 21.50
CA SER A 183 -2.41 -23.72 20.70
C SER A 183 -2.21 -25.05 21.45
N GLN A 184 -2.25 -25.05 22.79
CA GLN A 184 -2.00 -26.24 23.61
C GLN A 184 -3.08 -27.33 23.50
N SER A 185 -4.32 -26.99 23.14
CA SER A 185 -5.40 -27.98 23.09
C SER A 185 -6.35 -27.78 21.92
N ARG A 186 -6.86 -28.89 21.38
CA ARG A 186 -7.89 -28.87 20.34
C ARG A 186 -9.16 -28.16 20.81
N ALA A 187 -9.54 -28.35 22.08
CA ALA A 187 -10.70 -27.69 22.66
C ALA A 187 -10.57 -26.16 22.63
N ALA A 188 -9.42 -25.63 23.06
CA ALA A 188 -9.16 -24.19 23.03
C ALA A 188 -9.18 -23.62 21.60
N LYS A 189 -8.61 -24.34 20.61
CA LYS A 189 -8.70 -23.94 19.19
C LYS A 189 -10.13 -23.92 18.67
N VAL A 190 -10.97 -24.88 19.07
CA VAL A 190 -12.39 -24.92 18.70
C VAL A 190 -13.15 -23.75 19.32
N ASP A 191 -12.90 -23.43 20.59
CA ASP A 191 -13.57 -22.31 21.25
C ASP A 191 -13.11 -20.96 20.68
N PHE A 192 -11.83 -20.82 20.35
CA PHE A 192 -11.33 -19.66 19.59
C PHE A 192 -12.02 -19.55 18.21
N LEU A 193 -12.12 -20.64 17.45
CA LEU A 193 -12.83 -20.65 16.16
C LEU A 193 -14.29 -20.20 16.31
N LYS A 194 -15.00 -20.65 17.36
CA LYS A 194 -16.39 -20.20 17.63
C LYS A 194 -16.45 -18.70 17.92
N GLN A 195 -15.51 -18.17 18.72
CA GLN A 195 -15.44 -16.74 19.02
C GLN A 195 -15.19 -15.91 17.76
N TYR A 196 -14.25 -16.37 16.91
CA TYR A 196 -13.97 -15.75 15.62
C TYR A 196 -15.21 -15.74 14.71
N ILE A 197 -15.91 -16.88 14.58
CA ILE A 197 -17.16 -16.96 13.81
C ILE A 197 -18.22 -16.01 14.37
N LEU A 198 -18.37 -15.94 15.69
CA LEU A 198 -19.34 -15.04 16.33
C LEU A 198 -19.01 -13.57 16.01
N GLN A 199 -17.75 -13.18 16.07
CA GLN A 199 -17.31 -11.82 15.73
C GLN A 199 -17.63 -11.49 14.26
N GLU A 200 -17.34 -12.40 13.32
CA GLU A 200 -17.68 -12.22 11.90
C GLU A 200 -19.19 -12.05 11.69
N LEU A 201 -20.01 -12.86 12.35
CA LEU A 201 -21.48 -12.77 12.25
C LEU A 201 -22.01 -11.46 12.83
N LEU A 202 -21.44 -10.98 13.95
CA LEU A 202 -21.80 -9.68 14.54
C LEU A 202 -21.40 -8.53 13.62
N TYR A 203 -20.21 -8.59 13.02
CA TYR A 203 -19.76 -7.60 12.04
C TYR A 203 -20.64 -7.57 10.79
N ASP A 204 -21.01 -8.73 10.24
CA ASP A 204 -21.96 -8.82 9.12
C ASP A 204 -23.34 -8.25 9.49
N SER A 205 -23.78 -8.44 10.73
CA SER A 205 -25.00 -7.81 11.25
C SER A 205 -24.86 -6.30 11.33
N ALA A 206 -23.77 -5.78 11.89
CA ALA A 206 -23.49 -4.35 11.97
C ALA A 206 -23.47 -3.68 10.59
N LYS A 207 -22.85 -4.33 9.59
CA LYS A 207 -22.86 -3.85 8.20
C LYS A 207 -24.25 -3.81 7.59
N ARG A 208 -25.07 -4.84 7.80
CA ARG A 208 -26.47 -4.85 7.31
C ARG A 208 -27.31 -3.75 7.93
N GLN A 209 -26.98 -3.34 9.16
CA GLN A 209 -27.60 -2.21 9.84
C GLN A 209 -27.03 -0.85 9.40
N GLY A 210 -26.02 -0.83 8.52
CA GLY A 210 -25.41 0.42 8.03
C GLY A 210 -24.55 1.13 9.06
N LEU A 211 -24.08 0.43 10.10
CA LEU A 211 -23.22 1.04 11.14
C LEU A 211 -21.86 1.51 10.61
N ASP A 212 -21.47 1.13 9.39
CA ASP A 212 -20.27 1.68 8.74
C ASP A 212 -20.47 3.11 8.22
N GLN A 213 -21.71 3.61 8.20
CA GLN A 213 -22.07 5.01 7.90
C GLN A 213 -22.45 5.79 9.16
N ASP A 214 -22.43 5.15 10.32
CA ASP A 214 -22.75 5.81 11.58
C ASP A 214 -21.68 6.88 11.91
N PRO A 215 -22.09 8.12 12.26
CA PRO A 215 -21.13 9.20 12.52
C PRO A 215 -20.16 8.90 13.68
N GLU A 216 -20.60 8.21 14.73
CA GLU A 216 -19.77 7.85 15.87
C GLU A 216 -18.72 6.80 15.47
N VAL A 217 -19.12 5.81 14.65
CA VAL A 217 -18.20 4.80 14.12
C VAL A 217 -17.17 5.43 13.18
N ILE A 218 -17.59 6.35 12.30
CA ILE A 218 -16.68 7.07 11.39
C ILE A 218 -15.67 7.90 12.18
N GLU A 219 -16.15 8.70 13.13
CA GLU A 219 -15.28 9.56 13.96
C GLU A 219 -14.35 8.72 14.84
N GLY A 220 -14.86 7.65 15.46
CA GLY A 220 -14.06 6.71 16.23
C GLY A 220 -12.96 6.06 15.39
N THR A 221 -13.27 5.68 14.15
CA THR A 221 -12.28 5.14 13.19
C THR A 221 -11.23 6.18 12.83
N PHE A 222 -11.63 7.43 12.60
CA PHE A 222 -10.71 8.53 12.30
C PHE A 222 -9.76 8.79 13.47
N GLN A 223 -10.28 8.88 14.69
CA GLN A 223 -9.46 9.10 15.89
C GLN A 223 -8.54 7.91 16.18
N ALA A 224 -9.03 6.67 16.03
CA ALA A 224 -8.20 5.48 16.18
C ALA A 224 -7.04 5.47 15.17
N LYS A 225 -7.32 5.80 13.90
CA LYS A 225 -6.29 5.92 12.86
C LYS A 225 -5.27 7.00 13.21
N LYS A 226 -5.71 8.18 13.64
CA LYS A 226 -4.83 9.28 14.09
C LYS A 226 -3.93 8.82 15.24
N ALA A 227 -4.49 8.17 16.26
CA ALA A 227 -3.74 7.65 17.40
C ALA A 227 -2.68 6.62 16.99
N LEU A 228 -3.03 5.66 16.13
CA LEU A 228 -2.10 4.66 15.60
C LEU A 228 -0.98 5.30 14.78
N MET A 229 -1.29 6.33 13.97
CA MET A 229 -0.28 7.06 13.21
C MET A 229 0.71 7.80 14.12
N VAL A 230 0.20 8.47 15.17
CA VAL A 230 1.04 9.12 16.18
C VAL A 230 1.91 8.09 16.91
N GLN A 231 1.32 6.98 17.36
CA GLN A 231 2.06 5.89 18.00
C GLN A 231 3.18 5.37 17.09
N LYS A 232 2.90 5.15 15.81
CA LYS A 232 3.89 4.65 14.86
C LYS A 232 5.01 5.65 14.62
N LEU A 233 4.69 6.94 14.52
CA LEU A 233 5.68 8.01 14.39
C LEU A 233 6.58 8.07 15.64
N LEU A 234 5.99 8.02 16.83
CA LEU A 234 6.74 8.04 18.09
C LEU A 234 7.65 6.81 18.21
N GLU A 235 7.15 5.62 17.88
CA GLU A 235 7.95 4.39 17.83
C GLU A 235 9.17 4.58 16.91
N GLN A 236 8.96 5.10 15.70
CA GLN A 236 10.03 5.31 14.72
C GLN A 236 11.02 6.39 15.15
N GLU A 237 10.57 7.56 15.58
CA GLU A 237 11.47 8.67 15.93
C GLU A 237 12.18 8.47 17.27
N ILE A 238 11.52 7.84 18.26
CA ILE A 238 12.08 7.66 19.58
C ILE A 238 12.91 6.38 19.66
N GLN A 239 12.40 5.21 19.23
CA GLN A 239 13.17 3.96 19.36
C GLN A 239 14.44 3.98 18.49
N GLN A 240 14.40 4.63 17.33
CA GLN A 240 15.62 4.79 16.52
C GLN A 240 16.67 5.66 17.20
N ARG A 241 16.27 6.63 18.04
CA ARG A 241 17.21 7.57 18.70
C ARG A 241 17.62 7.13 20.09
N ALA A 242 16.74 6.45 20.81
CA ALA A 242 16.87 6.06 22.20
C ALA A 242 16.55 4.57 22.39
N ASN A 243 17.45 3.71 21.89
CA ASN A 243 17.51 2.28 22.20
C ASN A 243 18.85 1.94 22.89
N LEU A 244 18.86 0.87 23.71
CA LEU A 244 20.05 0.49 24.48
C LEU A 244 21.25 0.11 23.60
N ASP A 245 21.02 -0.42 22.40
CA ASP A 245 22.07 -0.80 21.45
C ASP A 245 22.96 0.38 21.00
N ARG A 246 22.48 1.61 21.16
CA ARG A 246 23.23 2.83 20.85
C ARG A 246 24.12 3.33 21.97
N TYR A 247 24.02 2.73 23.16
CA TYR A 247 24.75 3.16 24.33
C TYR A 247 25.61 2.03 24.87
N THR A 248 26.74 2.41 25.45
CA THR A 248 27.68 1.47 26.06
C THR A 248 27.42 1.34 27.55
N ASN A 249 27.93 0.26 28.16
CA ASN A 249 27.92 0.12 29.63
C ASN A 249 28.58 1.31 30.35
N LYS A 250 29.54 2.00 29.71
CA LYS A 250 30.17 3.20 30.27
C LYS A 250 29.21 4.38 30.34
N ASP A 251 28.31 4.52 29.38
CA ASP A 251 27.30 5.60 29.37
C ASP A 251 26.31 5.42 30.51
N VAL A 252 25.87 4.17 30.74
CA VAL A 252 24.98 3.81 31.85
C VAL A 252 25.67 4.00 33.20
N GLU A 253 26.96 3.63 33.32
CA GLU A 253 27.73 3.86 34.54
C GLU A 253 27.94 5.36 34.81
N LEU A 254 28.20 6.16 33.78
CA LEU A 254 28.33 7.61 33.90
C LEU A 254 27.02 8.24 34.37
N TYR A 255 25.89 7.80 33.81
CA TYR A 255 24.57 8.20 34.26
C TYR A 255 24.33 7.86 35.73
N TYR A 256 24.68 6.65 36.19
CA TYR A 256 24.64 6.31 37.62
C TYR A 256 25.47 7.26 38.47
N ARG A 257 26.71 7.56 38.05
CA ARG A 257 27.61 8.46 38.79
C ARG A 257 27.06 9.88 38.90
N ALA A 258 26.38 10.37 37.87
CA ALA A 258 25.72 11.68 37.88
C ALA A 258 24.45 11.71 38.75
N HIS A 259 23.76 10.57 38.90
CA HIS A 259 22.48 10.48 39.60
C HIS A 259 22.52 9.60 40.86
N ARG A 260 23.68 9.48 41.52
CA ARG A 260 23.88 8.52 42.63
C ARG A 260 22.86 8.68 43.76
N GLU A 261 22.48 9.91 44.09
CA GLU A 261 21.53 10.19 45.16
C GLU A 261 20.11 9.67 44.86
N LYS A 262 19.73 9.55 43.57
CA LYS A 262 18.46 8.94 43.15
C LYS A 262 18.33 7.48 43.62
N TYR A 263 19.47 6.82 43.80
CA TYR A 263 19.55 5.41 44.19
C TYR A 263 19.83 5.23 45.68
N ALA A 264 19.81 6.31 46.48
CA ALA A 264 20.02 6.24 47.91
C ALA A 264 18.86 5.52 48.62
N GLU A 265 19.19 4.46 49.35
CA GLU A 265 18.32 3.85 50.35
C GLU A 265 18.26 4.78 51.57
N LYS A 266 17.06 5.24 51.93
CA LYS A 266 16.83 6.15 53.06
C LYS A 266 16.15 5.42 54.22
N ASP A 267 16.43 5.85 55.45
CA ASP A 267 15.72 5.38 56.65
C ASP A 267 14.34 6.05 56.80
N GLU A 268 13.59 5.67 57.85
CA GLU A 268 12.26 6.23 58.14
C GLU A 268 12.28 7.74 58.44
N GLN A 269 13.45 8.29 58.77
CA GLN A 269 13.65 9.72 59.03
C GLN A 269 14.15 10.48 57.78
N GLY A 270 14.36 9.78 56.66
CA GLY A 270 14.82 10.34 55.39
C GLY A 270 16.34 10.46 55.23
N ASN A 271 17.14 9.94 56.18
CA ASN A 271 18.60 9.98 56.08
C ASN A 271 19.12 8.85 55.17
N ILE A 272 20.18 9.12 54.42
CA ILE A 272 20.79 8.13 53.52
C ILE A 272 21.48 7.03 54.34
N LYS A 273 20.98 5.81 54.23
CA LYS A 273 21.55 4.60 54.84
C LYS A 273 22.63 3.97 53.97
N ARG A 274 22.39 3.89 52.65
CA ARG A 274 23.27 3.23 51.69
C ARG A 274 23.00 3.74 50.27
N ILE A 275 24.01 3.81 49.43
CA ILE A 275 23.84 3.92 47.98
C ILE A 275 24.42 2.62 47.39
N PRO A 276 23.59 1.73 46.81
CA PRO A 276 24.06 0.50 46.20
C PRO A 276 25.10 0.79 45.11
N PRO A 277 26.19 0.01 45.02
CA PRO A 277 27.16 0.14 43.94
C PRO A 277 26.53 -0.23 42.59
N PHE A 278 27.07 0.32 41.49
CA PHE A 278 26.51 0.17 40.15
C PHE A 278 26.22 -1.29 39.75
N HIS A 279 27.12 -2.23 40.04
CA HIS A 279 26.95 -3.63 39.68
C HIS A 279 25.74 -4.32 40.32
N GLU A 280 25.25 -3.83 41.47
CA GLU A 280 24.05 -4.37 42.13
C GLU A 280 22.75 -3.91 41.46
N ILE A 281 22.80 -2.78 40.75
CA ILE A 281 21.59 -2.13 40.20
C ILE A 281 21.71 -1.80 38.71
N ALA A 282 22.67 -2.38 38.00
CA ALA A 282 23.01 -2.01 36.62
C ALA A 282 21.80 -2.06 35.66
N GLU A 283 20.97 -3.09 35.77
CA GLU A 283 19.74 -3.21 34.96
C GLU A 283 18.73 -2.09 35.24
N ARG A 284 18.51 -1.76 36.53
CA ARG A 284 17.61 -0.67 36.93
C ARG A 284 18.14 0.68 36.44
N VAL A 285 19.45 0.91 36.55
CA VAL A 285 20.10 2.11 36.04
C VAL A 285 19.96 2.19 34.51
N ALA A 286 20.14 1.08 33.78
CA ALA A 286 19.96 1.04 32.33
C ALA A 286 18.52 1.37 31.91
N GLN A 287 17.52 0.85 32.64
CA GLN A 287 16.11 1.16 32.41
C GLN A 287 15.77 2.64 32.69
N ASP A 288 16.32 3.21 33.76
CA ASP A 288 16.15 4.62 34.08
C ASP A 288 16.81 5.51 33.02
N PHE A 289 18.05 5.18 32.65
CA PHE A 289 18.82 5.89 31.63
C PHE A 289 18.08 5.89 30.28
N ILE A 290 17.59 4.74 29.83
CA ILE A 290 16.89 4.66 28.56
C ILE A 290 15.56 5.42 28.59
N ARG A 291 14.86 5.41 29.72
CA ARG A 291 13.62 6.19 29.91
C ARG A 291 13.88 7.69 29.79
N GLU A 292 14.95 8.18 30.43
CA GLU A 292 15.35 9.59 30.32
C GLU A 292 15.71 9.95 28.88
N LYS A 293 16.48 9.10 28.19
CA LYS A 293 16.79 9.31 26.76
C LYS A 293 15.57 9.28 25.85
N GLN A 294 14.58 8.45 26.14
CA GLN A 294 13.30 8.46 25.41
C GLN A 294 12.52 9.75 25.67
N GLN A 295 12.51 10.26 26.90
CA GLN A 295 11.86 11.52 27.25
C GLN A 295 12.56 12.72 26.59
N GLU A 296 13.89 12.77 26.59
CA GLU A 296 14.68 13.78 25.87
C GLU A 296 14.37 13.74 24.36
N ALA A 297 14.37 12.54 23.75
CA ALA A 297 14.09 12.39 22.33
C ALA A 297 12.65 12.82 21.98
N TYR A 298 11.68 12.52 22.85
CA TYR A 298 10.31 12.99 22.72
C TYR A 298 10.24 14.53 22.75
N GLN A 299 10.86 15.17 23.74
CA GLN A 299 10.85 16.63 23.87
C GLN A 299 11.48 17.30 22.64
N GLN A 300 12.63 16.80 22.17
CA GLN A 300 13.28 17.30 20.97
C GLN A 300 12.43 17.15 19.70
N LEU A 301 11.62 16.08 19.61
CA LEU A 301 10.69 15.89 18.52
C LEU A 301 9.57 16.94 18.59
N VAL A 302 8.96 17.11 19.76
CA VAL A 302 7.90 18.11 19.99
C VAL A 302 8.40 19.50 19.67
N ASP A 303 9.54 19.92 20.22
CA ASP A 303 10.11 21.26 20.01
C ASP A 303 10.37 21.52 18.52
N ARG A 304 10.89 20.51 17.80
CA ARG A 304 11.14 20.61 16.35
C ARG A 304 9.85 20.81 15.57
N LEU A 305 8.80 20.04 15.90
CA LEU A 305 7.51 20.12 15.23
C LEU A 305 6.82 21.46 15.51
N MET A 306 6.76 21.87 16.78
CA MET A 306 6.18 23.15 17.21
C MET A 306 6.87 24.33 16.51
N LYS A 307 8.21 24.29 16.42
CA LYS A 307 8.99 25.33 15.74
C LYS A 307 8.78 25.32 14.22
N ALA A 308 8.77 24.14 13.59
CA ALA A 308 8.59 24.01 12.15
C ALA A 308 7.23 24.55 11.69
N GLU A 309 6.19 24.27 12.47
CA GLU A 309 4.81 24.71 12.20
C GLU A 309 4.48 26.09 12.81
N GLN A 310 5.47 26.76 13.41
CA GLN A 310 5.33 28.10 13.99
C GLN A 310 4.14 28.20 14.96
N VAL A 311 3.98 27.19 15.83
CA VAL A 311 2.83 27.10 16.73
C VAL A 311 2.88 28.23 17.76
N VAL A 312 1.77 28.97 17.88
CA VAL A 312 1.56 30.02 18.87
C VAL A 312 0.44 29.60 19.82
N ILE A 313 0.71 29.60 21.12
CA ILE A 313 -0.27 29.29 22.18
C ILE A 313 -0.67 30.58 22.88
N TYR A 314 -1.97 30.89 22.89
CA TYR A 314 -2.55 32.03 23.60
C TYR A 314 -3.04 31.58 24.98
N GLU A 315 -2.12 31.41 25.92
CA GLU A 315 -2.40 30.91 27.28
C GLU A 315 -3.39 31.82 28.03
N ASP A 316 -3.35 33.12 27.77
CA ASP A 316 -4.25 34.15 28.31
C ASP A 316 -5.74 33.93 27.96
N ARG A 317 -6.03 33.04 27.00
CA ARG A 317 -7.39 32.69 26.55
C ARG A 317 -7.89 31.35 27.08
N ILE A 318 -7.09 30.63 27.86
CA ILE A 318 -7.48 29.36 28.46
C ILE A 318 -8.00 29.66 29.88
N PRO A 319 -9.30 29.43 30.17
CA PRO A 319 -9.85 29.66 31.50
C PRO A 319 -9.25 28.68 32.51
N GLU A 320 -9.17 29.11 33.78
CA GLU A 320 -8.74 28.27 34.91
C GLU A 320 -9.59 27.01 35.11
#